data_AF-A0A3S1SQ02-F1
#
_entry.id   AF-A0A3S1SQ02-F1
#
_cell.length_a   1.000
_cell.length_b   1.000
_cell.length_c   1.000
_cell.angle_alpha   90.00
_cell.angle_beta   90.00
_cell.angle_gamma   90.00
#
_symmetry.space_group_name_H-M   'P 1'
#
loop_
_entity.id
_entity.type
_entity.pdbx_description
1 polymer ?
#
loop_
_entity_poly.entity_id
_entity_poly.type
_entity_poly.pdbx_seq_one_letter_code
_entity_poly.pdbx_strand_id
1 'polypeptide(L)'
;VNAMKSSWAGALGQPQFMPTSFLKHAVDFDGDGRPDIWNSTPDVLASIANYLVHYGWLRGRGWGVEVTVPANVSCALEGPDQGKKVSDWVAMGIRRADNKAFQASELKAEGLLLMPAGRSGPAFIVTPNFYVIKQYNNSDLYGLFIGHAADRIAKGDATFAGSWGPVGDLHRSDIAALQRALEAKGYDVGSADGLPGFKTRRSIGVWQAKNGKPATCFPDAGLVAQLK
;
A
#
# COMPACT_ATOMS: atom_id res chain seq x y z
N VAL A 1 -21.89 -21.02 -16.63
CA VAL A 1 -20.47 -20.80 -17.04
C VAL A 1 -20.09 -21.75 -18.18
N ASN A 2 -20.11 -21.30 -19.45
CA ASN A 2 -19.72 -22.16 -20.59
C ASN A 2 -18.19 -22.31 -20.74
N ALA A 3 -17.39 -21.55 -19.98
CA ALA A 3 -15.95 -21.75 -19.79
C ALA A 3 -15.48 -21.10 -18.49
N MET A 4 -14.79 -21.85 -17.62
CA MET A 4 -14.10 -21.31 -16.44
C MET A 4 -12.83 -20.59 -16.89
N LYS A 5 -12.97 -19.37 -17.38
CA LYS A 5 -11.83 -18.56 -17.84
C LYS A 5 -10.99 -18.08 -16.66
N SER A 6 -9.68 -18.07 -16.87
CA SER A 6 -8.71 -17.60 -15.90
C SER A 6 -7.56 -16.86 -16.58
N SER A 7 -6.79 -16.10 -15.80
CA SER A 7 -5.48 -15.62 -16.24
C SER A 7 -4.49 -16.78 -16.38
N TRP A 8 -3.33 -16.53 -16.98
CA TRP A 8 -2.29 -17.55 -17.15
C TRP A 8 -1.85 -18.21 -15.82
N ALA A 9 -1.96 -17.49 -14.71
CA ALA A 9 -1.61 -17.97 -13.37
C ALA A 9 -2.78 -18.63 -12.63
N GLY A 10 -3.95 -18.77 -13.27
CA GLY A 10 -5.12 -19.44 -12.71
C GLY A 10 -6.07 -18.55 -11.90
N ALA A 11 -5.96 -17.23 -12.02
CA ALA A 11 -6.88 -16.31 -11.36
C ALA A 11 -8.22 -16.25 -12.14
N LEU A 12 -9.31 -16.63 -11.46
CA LEU A 12 -10.62 -16.94 -12.01
C LEU A 12 -11.53 -15.70 -12.13
N GLY A 13 -12.27 -15.64 -13.23
CA GLY A 13 -13.40 -14.72 -13.39
C GLY A 13 -13.04 -13.24 -13.35
N GLN A 14 -14.07 -12.40 -13.20
CA GLN A 14 -13.91 -10.95 -13.04
C GLN A 14 -13.12 -10.54 -11.80
N PRO A 15 -13.31 -11.15 -10.60
CA PRO A 15 -12.57 -10.75 -9.41
C PRO A 15 -11.13 -11.26 -9.39
N GLN A 16 -10.71 -12.08 -10.36
CA GLN A 16 -9.37 -12.67 -10.40
C GLN A 16 -9.02 -13.44 -9.11
N PHE A 17 -9.97 -14.23 -8.60
CA PHE A 17 -9.74 -15.08 -7.44
C PHE A 17 -8.92 -16.30 -7.80
N MET A 18 -7.91 -16.63 -7.00
CA MET A 18 -7.34 -17.98 -7.02
C MET A 18 -8.42 -19.01 -6.68
N PRO A 19 -8.32 -20.28 -7.14
CA PRO A 19 -9.35 -21.30 -6.87
C PRO A 19 -9.67 -21.47 -5.37
N THR A 20 -8.67 -21.38 -4.49
CA THR A 20 -8.87 -21.43 -3.04
C THR A 20 -9.62 -20.21 -2.51
N SER A 21 -9.38 -19.01 -3.06
CA SER A 21 -10.14 -17.81 -2.76
C SER A 21 -11.58 -17.91 -3.25
N PHE A 22 -11.82 -18.50 -4.43
CA PHE A 22 -13.17 -18.79 -4.91
C PHE A 22 -13.94 -19.67 -3.92
N LEU A 23 -13.38 -20.81 -3.53
CA LEU A 23 -14.02 -21.73 -2.58
C LEU A 23 -14.33 -21.08 -1.23
N LYS A 24 -13.51 -20.12 -0.80
CA LYS A 24 -13.64 -19.49 0.51
C LYS A 24 -14.53 -18.24 0.50
N HIS A 25 -14.60 -17.53 -0.62
CA HIS A 25 -15.16 -16.18 -0.67
C HIS A 25 -16.25 -15.97 -1.72
N ALA A 26 -16.41 -16.87 -2.70
CA ALA A 26 -17.44 -16.71 -3.70
C ALA A 26 -18.84 -16.81 -3.07
N VAL A 27 -19.73 -15.90 -3.47
CA VAL A 27 -21.09 -15.77 -2.94
C VAL A 27 -22.06 -15.90 -4.11
N ASP A 28 -23.03 -16.81 -3.96
CA ASP A 28 -24.26 -16.83 -4.75
C ASP A 28 -25.19 -15.79 -4.13
N PHE A 29 -25.30 -14.64 -4.79
CA PHE A 29 -26.03 -13.49 -4.28
C PHE A 29 -27.40 -13.33 -4.94
N ASP A 30 -27.57 -13.81 -6.17
CA ASP A 30 -28.87 -13.80 -6.85
C ASP A 30 -29.74 -15.03 -6.51
N GLY A 31 -29.18 -16.05 -5.86
CA GLY A 31 -29.89 -17.18 -5.27
C GLY A 31 -30.23 -18.29 -6.27
N ASP A 32 -29.53 -18.34 -7.41
CA ASP A 32 -29.76 -19.36 -8.44
C ASP A 32 -29.09 -20.72 -8.15
N GLY A 33 -28.34 -20.79 -7.04
CA GLY A 33 -27.60 -21.96 -6.57
C GLY A 33 -26.15 -22.00 -7.01
N ARG A 34 -25.62 -20.97 -7.70
CA ARG A 34 -24.26 -20.96 -8.26
C ARG A 34 -23.58 -19.59 -8.10
N PRO A 35 -22.42 -19.51 -7.43
CA PRO A 35 -21.65 -18.27 -7.40
C PRO A 35 -20.91 -18.03 -8.73
N ASP A 36 -21.58 -17.44 -9.73
CA ASP A 36 -21.03 -17.14 -11.06
C ASP A 36 -20.21 -15.84 -11.05
N ILE A 37 -18.96 -15.95 -10.58
CA ILE A 37 -17.99 -14.85 -10.61
C ILE A 37 -17.47 -14.47 -12.02
N TRP A 38 -18.04 -15.02 -13.08
CA TRP A 38 -17.70 -14.68 -14.47
C TRP A 38 -18.77 -13.78 -15.09
N ASN A 39 -20.05 -14.09 -14.89
CA ASN A 39 -21.13 -13.44 -15.63
C ASN A 39 -22.21 -12.80 -14.74
N SER A 40 -22.32 -13.18 -13.47
CA SER A 40 -23.28 -12.56 -12.55
C SER A 40 -22.63 -11.36 -11.86
N THR A 41 -23.02 -10.15 -12.27
CA THR A 41 -22.57 -8.92 -11.58
C THR A 41 -22.90 -8.94 -10.07
N PRO A 42 -24.10 -9.37 -9.63
CA PRO A 42 -24.38 -9.56 -8.21
C PRO A 42 -23.37 -10.45 -7.49
N ASP A 43 -23.08 -11.64 -8.04
CA ASP A 43 -22.14 -12.59 -7.42
C ASP A 43 -20.71 -12.05 -7.40
N VAL A 44 -20.27 -11.41 -8.48
CA VAL A 44 -18.94 -10.78 -8.57
C VAL A 44 -18.77 -9.75 -7.45
N LEU A 45 -19.71 -8.81 -7.33
CA LEU A 45 -19.62 -7.73 -6.35
C LEU A 45 -19.77 -8.27 -4.92
N ALA A 46 -20.68 -9.20 -4.67
CA ALA A 46 -20.87 -9.82 -3.37
C ALA A 46 -19.63 -10.64 -2.94
N SER A 47 -19.01 -11.35 -3.87
CA SER A 47 -17.79 -12.12 -3.63
C SER A 47 -16.60 -11.22 -3.29
N ILE A 48 -16.42 -10.11 -4.01
CA ILE A 48 -15.40 -9.10 -3.69
C ILE A 48 -15.66 -8.51 -2.31
N ALA A 49 -16.91 -8.13 -2.00
CA ALA A 49 -17.27 -7.58 -0.71
C ALA A 49 -17.05 -8.58 0.44
N ASN A 50 -17.41 -9.85 0.25
CA ASN A 50 -17.18 -10.93 1.21
C ASN A 50 -15.69 -11.15 1.47
N TYR A 51 -14.86 -11.10 0.43
CA TYR A 51 -13.40 -11.13 0.56
C TYR A 51 -12.90 -9.97 1.44
N LEU A 52 -13.28 -8.73 1.13
CA LEU A 52 -12.84 -7.56 1.92
C LEU A 52 -13.31 -7.64 3.38
N VAL A 53 -14.57 -8.05 3.63
CA VAL A 53 -15.10 -8.25 4.98
C VAL A 53 -14.33 -9.34 5.73
N HIS A 54 -14.04 -10.47 5.07
CA HIS A 54 -13.28 -11.56 5.68
C HIS A 54 -11.89 -11.10 6.15
N TYR A 55 -11.23 -10.24 5.39
CA TYR A 55 -9.92 -9.69 5.73
C TYR A 55 -9.97 -8.47 6.66
N GLY A 56 -11.15 -8.10 7.17
CA GLY A 56 -11.30 -7.11 8.23
C GLY A 56 -11.57 -5.69 7.74
N TRP A 57 -12.22 -5.51 6.59
CA TRP A 57 -12.64 -4.19 6.12
C TRP A 57 -13.48 -3.44 7.16
N LEU A 58 -12.98 -2.28 7.57
CA LEU A 58 -13.63 -1.35 8.49
C LEU A 58 -14.66 -0.51 7.73
N ARG A 59 -15.94 -0.88 7.88
CA ARG A 59 -17.06 -0.13 7.27
C ARG A 59 -17.07 1.33 7.75
N GLY A 60 -17.38 2.24 6.83
CA GLY A 60 -17.45 3.69 7.12
C GLY A 60 -16.08 4.38 7.20
N ARG A 61 -14.96 3.63 7.09
CA ARG A 61 -13.61 4.18 7.12
C ARG A 61 -12.96 4.11 5.74
N GLY A 62 -12.34 5.21 5.29
CA GLY A 62 -11.63 5.25 4.01
C GLY A 62 -10.33 4.45 4.03
N TRP A 63 -9.70 4.26 2.87
CA TRP A 63 -8.39 3.58 2.75
C TRP A 63 -7.25 4.46 3.28
N GLY A 64 -7.34 5.78 3.15
CA GLY A 64 -6.30 6.72 3.56
C GLY A 64 -6.54 8.13 3.04
N VAL A 65 -5.62 9.02 3.37
CA VAL A 65 -5.58 10.41 2.86
C VAL A 65 -4.15 10.80 2.53
N GLU A 66 -4.00 11.59 1.47
CA GLU A 66 -2.72 12.22 1.13
C GLU A 66 -2.37 13.30 2.17
N VAL A 67 -1.09 13.36 2.55
CA VAL A 67 -0.58 14.25 3.58
C VAL A 67 0.72 14.93 3.16
N THR A 68 0.99 16.08 3.75
CA THR A 68 2.31 16.70 3.77
C THR A 68 3.06 16.25 5.02
N VAL A 69 4.31 15.80 4.84
CA VAL A 69 5.16 15.30 5.92
C VAL A 69 6.34 16.26 6.10
N PRO A 70 6.43 16.99 7.23
CA PRO A 70 7.54 17.90 7.50
C PRO A 70 8.91 17.21 7.41
N ALA A 71 9.95 17.98 7.06
CA ALA A 71 11.31 17.44 6.86
C ALA A 71 11.92 16.83 8.14
N ASN A 72 11.53 17.32 9.31
CA ASN A 72 11.98 16.81 10.62
C ASN A 72 11.28 15.52 11.05
N VAL A 73 10.18 15.12 10.41
CA VAL A 73 9.53 13.83 10.67
C VAL A 73 10.29 12.75 9.91
N SER A 74 10.74 11.67 10.56
CA SER A 74 11.49 10.63 9.86
C SER A 74 10.60 9.85 8.88
N CYS A 75 11.05 9.69 7.63
CA CYS A 75 10.38 8.80 6.67
C CYS A 75 10.51 7.32 7.06
N ALA A 76 11.42 6.98 7.97
CA ALA A 76 11.57 5.62 8.51
C ALA A 76 10.43 5.24 9.48
N LEU A 77 9.51 6.16 9.77
CA LEU A 77 8.26 5.86 10.48
C LEU A 77 7.19 5.20 9.58
N GLU A 78 7.49 5.00 8.29
CA GLU A 78 6.62 4.28 7.34
C GLU A 78 6.41 2.82 7.75
N GLY A 79 5.19 2.29 7.58
CA GLY A 79 4.91 0.85 7.57
C GLY A 79 3.75 0.41 8.47
N PRO A 80 3.20 -0.81 8.27
CA PRO A 80 2.06 -1.33 9.02
C PRO A 80 2.34 -1.59 10.50
N ASP A 81 3.60 -1.79 10.86
CA ASP A 81 4.12 -2.08 12.20
C ASP A 81 4.59 -0.81 12.94
N GLN A 82 4.32 0.38 12.39
CA GLN A 82 4.66 1.68 12.98
C GLN A 82 3.42 2.58 13.14
N GLY A 83 2.25 1.97 13.24
CA GLY A 83 0.97 2.65 13.46
C GLY A 83 1.01 3.60 14.66
N LYS A 84 0.35 4.74 14.52
CA LYS A 84 0.15 5.72 15.61
C LYS A 84 -1.28 6.25 15.55
N LYS A 85 -1.74 6.92 16.61
CA LYS A 85 -2.99 7.66 16.50
C LYS A 85 -2.81 8.78 15.49
N VAL A 86 -3.85 9.09 14.71
CA VAL A 86 -3.80 10.23 13.77
C VAL A 86 -3.45 11.54 14.48
N SER A 87 -3.90 11.73 15.72
CA SER A 87 -3.52 12.87 16.56
C SER A 87 -2.01 12.95 16.83
N ASP A 88 -1.30 11.83 16.96
CA ASP A 88 0.15 11.82 17.16
C ASP A 88 0.87 12.26 15.88
N TRP A 89 0.40 11.83 14.71
CA TRP A 89 0.91 12.32 13.42
C TRP A 89 0.69 13.81 13.24
N VAL A 90 -0.50 14.31 13.62
CA VAL A 90 -0.81 15.74 13.59
C VAL A 90 0.08 16.52 14.55
N ALA A 91 0.35 16.00 15.74
CA ALA A 91 1.27 16.62 16.70
C ALA A 91 2.72 16.68 16.18
N MET A 92 3.13 15.74 15.32
CA MET A 92 4.40 15.78 14.58
C MET A 92 4.41 16.80 13.42
N GLY A 93 3.27 17.46 13.16
CA GLY A 93 3.11 18.46 12.10
C GLY A 93 2.62 17.92 10.77
N ILE A 94 2.25 16.63 10.67
CA ILE A 94 1.63 16.07 9.46
C ILE A 94 0.26 16.71 9.25
N ARG A 95 -0.02 17.14 8.02
CA ARG A 95 -1.30 17.76 7.64
C ARG A 95 -1.84 17.10 6.38
N ARG A 96 -3.16 17.11 6.18
CA ARG A 96 -3.74 16.64 4.91
C ARG A 96 -3.27 17.54 3.77
N ALA A 97 -3.03 16.94 2.61
CA ALA A 97 -2.57 17.67 1.42
C ALA A 97 -3.63 18.65 0.88
N ASP A 98 -4.90 18.40 1.15
CA ASP A 98 -6.03 19.29 0.80
C ASP A 98 -6.26 20.42 1.81
N ASN A 99 -5.34 20.60 2.78
CA ASN A 99 -5.41 21.59 3.88
C ASN A 99 -6.65 21.48 4.79
N LYS A 100 -7.46 20.42 4.66
CA LYS A 100 -8.57 20.18 5.58
C LYS A 100 -8.06 19.57 6.89
N ALA A 101 -8.84 19.73 7.96
CA ALA A 101 -8.59 18.99 9.19
C ALA A 101 -8.86 17.48 9.00
N PHE A 102 -8.19 16.64 9.78
CA PHE A 102 -8.64 15.27 9.98
C PHE A 102 -9.99 15.30 10.71
N GLN A 103 -10.88 14.37 10.37
CA GLN A 103 -12.16 14.26 11.07
C GLN A 103 -11.94 13.94 12.55
N ALA A 104 -12.76 14.47 13.45
CA ALA A 104 -12.61 14.27 14.89
C ALA A 104 -12.65 12.78 15.29
N SER A 105 -13.47 11.99 14.59
CA SER A 105 -13.55 10.52 14.73
C SER A 105 -12.24 9.82 14.38
N GLU A 106 -11.48 10.33 13.40
CA GLU A 106 -10.22 9.73 12.96
C GLU A 106 -9.04 10.06 13.88
N LEU A 107 -9.07 11.16 14.63
CA LEU A 107 -7.95 11.61 15.48
C LEU A 107 -7.50 10.57 16.52
N LYS A 108 -8.43 9.75 17.01
CA LYS A 108 -8.16 8.67 17.97
C LYS A 108 -7.86 7.32 17.31
N ALA A 109 -8.15 7.18 16.02
CA ALA A 109 -7.96 5.95 15.28
C ALA A 109 -6.49 5.79 14.86
N GLU A 110 -6.07 4.56 14.63
CA GLU A 110 -4.75 4.24 14.11
C GLU A 110 -4.61 4.66 12.65
N GLY A 111 -3.54 5.38 12.33
CA GLY A 111 -3.09 5.69 10.98
C GLY A 111 -1.65 5.24 10.78
N LEU A 112 -1.33 4.87 9.55
CA LEU A 112 -0.07 4.23 9.15
C LEU A 112 0.56 5.12 8.09
N LEU A 113 1.82 5.54 8.30
CA LEU A 113 2.52 6.32 7.29
C LEU A 113 2.86 5.41 6.09
N LEU A 114 2.56 5.88 4.89
CA LEU A 114 2.88 5.26 3.61
C LEU A 114 3.62 6.29 2.73
N MET A 115 4.79 5.92 2.24
CA MET A 115 5.66 6.75 1.40
C MET A 115 6.21 5.87 0.26
N PRO A 116 5.40 5.60 -0.79
CA PRO A 116 5.72 4.59 -1.80
C PRO A 116 6.98 4.91 -2.62
N ALA A 117 7.36 6.19 -2.73
CA ALA A 117 8.63 6.66 -3.30
C ALA A 117 9.56 7.32 -2.26
N GLY A 118 9.43 6.95 -0.98
CA GLY A 118 10.12 7.64 0.10
C GLY A 118 9.84 9.15 0.05
N ARG A 119 10.89 9.96 0.16
CA ARG A 119 10.82 11.44 0.05
C ARG A 119 10.68 11.97 -1.38
N SER A 120 10.72 11.11 -2.39
CA SER A 120 10.61 11.48 -3.81
C SER A 120 9.18 11.41 -4.35
N GLY A 121 8.16 11.44 -3.51
CA GLY A 121 6.78 11.41 -3.98
C GLY A 121 5.74 11.77 -2.93
N PRO A 122 4.45 11.63 -3.27
CA PRO A 122 3.35 11.81 -2.33
C PRO A 122 3.46 10.88 -1.11
N ALA A 123 2.97 11.36 0.02
CA ALA A 123 2.89 10.61 1.26
C ALA A 123 1.44 10.53 1.74
N PHE A 124 1.12 9.47 2.49
CA PHE A 124 -0.23 9.18 2.93
C PHE A 124 -0.24 8.76 4.39
N ILE A 125 -1.31 9.14 5.10
CA ILE A 125 -1.72 8.42 6.31
C ILE A 125 -2.83 7.47 5.86
N VAL A 126 -2.50 6.19 5.79
CA VAL A 126 -3.44 5.13 5.42
C VAL A 126 -4.05 4.47 6.65
N THR A 127 -5.23 3.89 6.48
CA THR A 127 -5.93 3.15 7.52
C THR A 127 -5.65 1.64 7.36
N PRO A 128 -6.10 0.79 8.29
CA PRO A 128 -6.06 -0.67 8.10
C PRO A 128 -6.74 -1.13 6.80
N ASN A 129 -7.73 -0.40 6.28
CA ASN A 129 -8.39 -0.74 5.01
C ASN A 129 -7.44 -0.72 3.81
N PHE A 130 -6.38 0.09 3.81
CA PHE A 130 -5.36 0.02 2.77
C PHE A 130 -4.65 -1.34 2.77
N TYR A 131 -4.37 -1.89 3.95
CA TYR A 131 -3.76 -3.22 4.07
C TYR A 131 -4.76 -4.35 3.78
N VAL A 132 -6.07 -4.12 3.98
CA VAL A 132 -7.13 -5.03 3.49
C VAL A 132 -7.13 -5.08 1.95
N ILE A 133 -7.01 -3.95 1.26
CA ILE A 133 -6.87 -3.92 -0.21
C ILE A 133 -5.63 -4.71 -0.65
N LYS A 134 -4.53 -4.58 0.09
CA LYS A 134 -3.30 -5.33 -0.19
C LYS A 134 -3.39 -6.83 0.06
N GLN A 135 -4.40 -7.33 0.78
CA GLN A 135 -4.64 -8.77 0.83
C GLN A 135 -5.06 -9.30 -0.54
N TYR A 136 -5.79 -8.49 -1.30
CA TYR A 136 -6.21 -8.81 -2.65
C TYR A 136 -5.02 -8.91 -3.62
N ASN A 137 -4.07 -7.99 -3.49
CA ASN A 137 -2.77 -8.03 -4.19
C ASN A 137 -1.73 -7.26 -3.38
N ASN A 138 -0.66 -7.93 -2.97
CA ASN A 138 0.33 -7.41 -2.02
C ASN A 138 1.33 -6.44 -2.67
N SER A 139 0.83 -5.30 -3.14
CA SER A 139 1.61 -4.22 -3.75
C SER A 139 1.10 -2.86 -3.25
N ASP A 140 2.02 -1.99 -2.81
CA ASP A 140 1.67 -0.62 -2.38
C ASP A 140 1.08 0.19 -3.53
N LEU A 141 1.62 0.02 -4.75
CA LEU A 141 1.13 0.71 -5.94
C LEU A 141 -0.24 0.21 -6.36
N TYR A 142 -0.51 -1.10 -6.22
CA TYR A 142 -1.86 -1.64 -6.42
C TYR A 142 -2.84 -1.07 -5.40
N GLY A 143 -2.49 -1.09 -4.11
CA GLY A 143 -3.33 -0.54 -3.05
C GLY A 143 -3.64 0.94 -3.27
N LEU A 144 -2.63 1.71 -3.68
CA LEU A 144 -2.77 3.13 -3.96
C LEU A 144 -3.63 3.37 -5.22
N PHE A 145 -3.44 2.58 -6.28
CA PHE A 145 -4.26 2.66 -7.48
C PHE A 145 -5.73 2.39 -7.18
N ILE A 146 -6.05 1.31 -6.46
CA ILE A 146 -7.44 0.97 -6.12
C ILE A 146 -8.07 2.02 -5.20
N GLY A 147 -7.36 2.45 -4.15
CA GLY A 147 -7.85 3.48 -3.24
C GLY A 147 -8.13 4.80 -3.96
N HIS A 148 -7.17 5.26 -4.77
CA HIS A 148 -7.30 6.50 -5.51
C HIS A 148 -8.36 6.42 -6.63
N ALA A 149 -8.46 5.31 -7.35
CA ALA A 149 -9.51 5.10 -8.35
C ALA A 149 -10.90 5.12 -7.71
N ALA A 150 -11.07 4.49 -6.54
CA ALA A 150 -12.32 4.53 -5.79
C ALA A 150 -12.68 5.96 -5.36
N ASP A 151 -11.71 6.76 -4.91
CA ASP A 151 -11.93 8.17 -4.61
C ASP A 151 -12.34 8.99 -5.84
N ARG A 152 -11.70 8.75 -6.99
CA ARG A 152 -12.04 9.43 -8.26
C ARG A 152 -13.47 9.11 -8.71
N ILE A 153 -13.90 7.86 -8.57
CA ILE A 153 -15.27 7.44 -8.87
C ILE A 153 -16.27 8.10 -7.91
N ALA A 154 -15.97 8.13 -6.60
CA ALA A 154 -16.91 8.58 -5.57
C ALA A 154 -16.97 10.09 -5.37
N LYS A 155 -15.86 10.81 -5.63
CA LYS A 155 -15.69 12.23 -5.25
C LYS A 155 -15.36 13.13 -6.44
N GLY A 156 -15.27 12.57 -7.64
CA GLY A 156 -14.87 13.27 -8.85
C GLY A 156 -13.39 13.10 -9.17
N ASP A 157 -13.07 13.28 -10.45
CA ASP A 157 -11.73 13.07 -10.97
C ASP A 157 -10.73 14.13 -10.43
N ALA A 158 -9.68 13.68 -9.75
CA ALA A 158 -8.57 14.49 -9.28
C ALA A 158 -7.27 13.67 -9.24
N THR A 159 -6.13 14.34 -9.42
CA THR A 159 -4.79 13.76 -9.24
C THR A 159 -4.32 13.87 -7.79
N PHE A 160 -3.20 13.23 -7.45
CA PHE A 160 -2.46 13.55 -6.23
C PHE A 160 -2.02 15.02 -6.22
N ALA A 161 -1.93 15.60 -5.02
CA ALA A 161 -1.43 16.97 -4.83
C ALA A 161 0.10 17.04 -4.95
N GLY A 162 0.80 16.02 -4.45
CA GLY A 162 2.25 15.86 -4.60
C GLY A 162 2.64 15.35 -5.99
N SER A 163 3.79 15.81 -6.47
CA SER A 163 4.42 15.27 -7.68
C SER A 163 5.33 14.08 -7.35
N TRP A 164 5.56 13.22 -8.35
CA TRP A 164 6.57 12.18 -8.29
C TRP A 164 7.89 12.73 -8.80
N GLY A 165 8.91 12.63 -7.97
CA GLY A 165 10.30 12.88 -8.33
C GLY A 165 10.94 11.66 -9.00
N PRO A 166 12.24 11.76 -9.34
CA PRO A 166 12.97 10.66 -9.95
C PRO A 166 13.10 9.49 -8.96
N VAL A 167 12.56 8.32 -9.35
CA VAL A 167 12.67 7.06 -8.61
C VAL A 167 13.76 6.13 -9.17
N GLY A 168 14.54 6.62 -10.15
CA GLY A 168 15.69 5.91 -10.74
C GLY A 168 15.32 4.67 -11.57
N ASP A 169 16.30 4.16 -12.33
CA ASP A 169 16.15 3.00 -13.21
C ASP A 169 16.87 1.76 -12.65
N LEU A 170 16.63 1.45 -11.37
CA LEU A 170 17.29 0.34 -10.70
C LEU A 170 16.70 -1.00 -11.16
N HIS A 171 17.57 -1.95 -11.51
CA HIS A 171 17.12 -3.30 -11.80
C HIS A 171 16.74 -4.03 -10.50
N ARG A 172 15.88 -5.05 -10.63
CA ARG A 172 15.54 -5.95 -9.52
C ARG A 172 16.80 -6.55 -8.85
N SER A 173 17.84 -6.83 -9.63
CA SER A 173 19.13 -7.33 -9.14
C SER A 173 19.88 -6.30 -8.31
N ASP A 174 19.79 -5.01 -8.64
CA ASP A 174 20.41 -3.94 -7.86
C ASP A 174 19.73 -3.78 -6.50
N ILE A 175 18.40 -3.80 -6.48
CA ILE A 175 17.63 -3.77 -5.23
C ILE A 175 17.93 -5.00 -4.37
N ALA A 176 18.00 -6.19 -4.96
CA ALA A 176 18.34 -7.40 -4.21
C ALA A 176 19.76 -7.36 -3.63
N ALA A 177 20.73 -6.81 -4.36
CA ALA A 177 22.09 -6.61 -3.84
C ALA A 177 22.11 -5.61 -2.67
N LEU A 178 21.40 -4.49 -2.81
CA LEU A 178 21.22 -3.51 -1.74
C LEU A 178 20.59 -4.12 -0.48
N GLN A 179 19.53 -4.91 -0.65
CA GLN A 179 18.86 -5.60 0.45
C GLN A 179 19.80 -6.55 1.19
N ARG A 180 20.56 -7.40 0.48
CA ARG A 180 21.55 -8.29 1.10
C ARG A 180 22.64 -7.53 1.86
N ALA A 181 23.11 -6.41 1.31
CA ALA A 181 24.10 -5.55 1.96
C ALA A 181 23.55 -4.92 3.25
N LEU A 182 22.28 -4.53 3.28
CA LEU A 182 21.60 -4.03 4.48
C LEU A 182 21.37 -5.15 5.51
N GLU A 183 20.93 -6.33 5.07
CA GLU A 183 20.79 -7.53 5.94
C GLU A 183 22.12 -7.89 6.62
N ALA A 184 23.22 -7.90 5.85
CA ALA A 184 24.57 -8.16 6.37
C ALA A 184 25.04 -7.13 7.42
N LYS A 185 24.41 -5.95 7.44
CA LYS A 185 24.67 -4.88 8.44
C LYS A 185 23.63 -4.87 9.57
N GLY A 186 22.72 -5.85 9.62
CA GLY A 186 21.73 -6.04 10.68
C GLY A 186 20.44 -5.26 10.51
N TYR A 187 20.12 -4.77 9.30
CA TYR A 187 18.86 -4.08 9.02
C TYR A 187 17.78 -5.06 8.55
N ASP A 188 16.55 -4.90 9.04
CA ASP A 188 15.40 -5.68 8.58
C ASP A 188 14.83 -5.09 7.28
N VAL A 189 15.10 -5.75 6.16
CA VAL A 189 14.54 -5.40 4.85
C VAL A 189 13.36 -6.32 4.46
N GLY A 190 12.97 -7.25 5.34
CA GLY A 190 12.07 -8.36 5.05
C GLY A 190 12.81 -9.50 4.37
N SER A 191 12.99 -9.40 3.06
CA SER A 191 13.74 -10.38 2.27
C SER A 191 14.42 -9.71 1.08
N ALA A 192 15.55 -10.23 0.64
CA ALA A 192 16.25 -9.80 -0.57
C ALA A 192 15.55 -10.25 -1.89
N ASP A 193 14.30 -9.84 -2.09
CA ASP A 193 13.43 -10.18 -3.22
C ASP A 193 13.55 -9.23 -4.43
N GLY A 194 14.33 -8.15 -4.29
CA GLY A 194 14.53 -7.11 -5.28
C GLY A 194 13.37 -6.11 -5.40
N LEU A 195 12.42 -6.12 -4.46
CA LEU A 195 11.31 -5.18 -4.41
C LEU A 195 11.49 -4.23 -3.21
N PRO A 196 11.55 -2.91 -3.41
CA PRO A 196 11.81 -1.98 -2.33
C PRO A 196 10.52 -1.70 -1.52
N GLY A 197 10.01 -2.69 -0.80
CA GLY A 197 8.87 -2.56 0.11
C GLY A 197 9.18 -1.70 1.34
N PHE A 198 8.18 -1.46 2.20
CA PHE A 198 8.30 -0.54 3.35
C PHE A 198 9.49 -0.87 4.28
N LYS A 199 9.80 -2.16 4.52
CA LYS A 199 10.95 -2.57 5.34
C LYS A 199 12.28 -2.17 4.70
N THR A 200 12.42 -2.37 3.39
CA THR A 200 13.58 -1.93 2.62
C THR A 200 13.72 -0.40 2.68
N ARG A 201 12.65 0.34 2.36
CA ARG A 201 12.62 1.82 2.39
C ARG A 201 12.95 2.39 3.77
N ARG A 202 12.35 1.84 4.83
CA ARG A 202 12.66 2.18 6.21
C ARG A 202 14.14 1.97 6.53
N SER A 203 14.65 0.77 6.24
CA SER A 203 16.03 0.41 6.53
C SER A 203 17.03 1.29 5.80
N ILE A 204 16.74 1.67 4.55
CA ILE A 204 17.48 2.69 3.81
C ILE A 204 17.51 4.01 4.59
N GLY A 205 16.34 4.51 5.03
CA GLY A 205 16.25 5.75 5.79
C GLY A 205 17.02 5.73 7.11
N VAL A 206 16.92 4.64 7.87
CA VAL A 206 17.67 4.47 9.13
C VAL A 206 19.17 4.45 8.86
N TRP A 207 19.60 3.69 7.85
CA TRP A 207 21.01 3.62 7.47
C TRP A 207 21.52 4.99 7.01
N GLN A 208 20.77 5.71 6.17
CA GLN A 208 21.13 7.06 5.70
C GLN A 208 21.33 8.01 6.89
N ALA A 209 20.36 8.07 7.81
CA ALA A 209 20.44 8.92 8.98
C ALA A 209 21.65 8.58 9.87
N LYS A 210 21.90 7.28 10.12
CA LYS A 210 23.05 6.80 10.91
C LYS A 210 24.40 7.18 10.29
N ASN A 211 24.44 7.38 8.97
CA ASN A 211 25.64 7.75 8.22
C ASN A 211 25.68 9.25 7.85
N GLY A 212 24.89 10.11 8.51
CA GLY A 212 24.90 11.55 8.30
C GLY A 212 24.38 11.99 6.91
N LYS A 213 23.64 11.12 6.21
CA LYS A 213 23.03 11.42 4.92
C LYS A 213 21.57 11.85 5.07
N PRO A 214 21.04 12.64 4.14
CA PRO A 214 19.61 12.87 4.04
C PRO A 214 18.85 11.54 3.95
N ALA A 215 17.89 11.31 4.85
CA ALA A 215 17.05 10.12 4.84
C ALA A 215 15.98 10.25 3.75
N THR A 216 16.27 9.76 2.55
CA THR A 216 15.31 9.71 1.43
C THR A 216 14.32 8.57 1.58
N CYS A 217 14.69 7.51 2.33
CA CYS A 217 13.93 6.26 2.43
C CYS A 217 13.59 5.63 1.07
N PHE A 218 14.46 5.84 0.08
CA PHE A 218 14.25 5.29 -1.25
C PHE A 218 15.60 4.87 -1.85
N PRO A 219 15.67 3.73 -2.56
CA PRO A 219 16.90 3.30 -3.18
C PRO A 219 17.28 4.21 -4.36
N ASP A 220 18.57 4.46 -4.51
CA ASP A 220 19.15 5.15 -5.65
C ASP A 220 20.48 4.48 -6.07
N ALA A 221 20.97 4.79 -7.27
CA ALA A 221 22.18 4.16 -7.81
C ALA A 221 23.43 4.44 -6.96
N GLY A 222 23.53 5.62 -6.34
CA GLY A 222 24.64 5.98 -5.46
C GLY A 222 24.62 5.16 -4.17
N LEU A 223 23.44 4.93 -3.60
CA LEU A 223 23.25 4.09 -2.42
C LEU A 223 23.62 2.63 -2.73
N VAL A 224 23.17 2.10 -3.87
CA VAL A 224 23.51 0.74 -4.31
C VAL A 224 25.03 0.59 -4.45
N ALA A 225 25.71 1.55 -5.10
CA ALA A 225 27.16 1.53 -5.29
C ALA A 225 27.94 1.65 -3.97
N GLN A 226 27.39 2.35 -2.97
CA GLN A 226 28.03 2.52 -1.67
C GLN A 226 27.87 1.30 -0.73
N LEU A 227 26.79 0.54 -0.90
CA LEU A 227 26.47 -0.61 -0.04
C LEU A 227 26.94 -1.95 -0.62
N LYS A 228 27.07 -2.05 -1.95
CA LYS A 228 27.84 -3.14 -2.61
C LYS A 228 29.30 -3.08 -2.15
#